data_AF-A0A657AQ33-F1
#
_entry.id   AF-A0A657AQ33-F1
#
_cell.length_a   1.000
_cell.length_b   1.000
_cell.length_c   1.000
_cell.angle_alpha   90.00
_cell.angle_beta   90.00
_cell.angle_gamma   90.00
#
_symmetry.space_group_name_H-M   'P 1'
#
loop_
_entity.id
_entity.type
_entity.pdbx_description
1 polymer ?
#
loop_
_entity_poly.entity_id
_entity_poly.type
_entity_poly.pdbx_seq_one_letter_code
_entity_poly.pdbx_strand_id
1 'polypeptide(L)'
;MLNEGLQLAMAFGKNWQVSTQERFAKKYPTLSATELDEYNQLFLSALKYAHDTAFVLATNFKAHNNIEKFKEIYCAKYNWVSEENLKPLYKQGLYYVERQLG
;
A
#
# COMPACT_ATOMS: atom_id res chain seq x y z
N MET A 1 -9.26 3.27 11.12
CA MET A 1 -9.51 4.06 9.88
C MET A 1 -8.39 3.97 8.85
N LEU A 2 -7.25 4.67 8.96
CA LEU A 2 -6.21 4.69 7.90
C LEU A 2 -5.66 3.31 7.54
N ASN A 3 -5.27 2.51 8.54
CA ASN A 3 -4.74 1.15 8.30
C ASN A 3 -5.77 0.22 7.65
N GLU A 4 -7.04 0.33 8.00
CA GLU A 4 -8.11 -0.44 7.35
C GLU A 4 -8.38 0.03 5.93
N GLY A 5 -8.33 1.34 5.68
CA GLY A 5 -8.46 1.90 4.35
C GLY A 5 -7.32 1.45 3.44
N LEU A 6 -6.10 1.42 3.96
CA LEU A 6 -4.94 0.87 3.26
C LEU A 6 -5.09 -0.64 2.98
N GLN A 7 -5.65 -1.42 3.92
CA GLN A 7 -5.97 -2.83 3.67
C GLN A 7 -6.99 -3.01 2.55
N LEU A 8 -8.02 -2.16 2.50
CA LEU A 8 -8.98 -2.17 1.40
C LEU A 8 -8.29 -1.80 0.09
N ALA A 9 -7.38 -0.84 0.10
CA ALA A 9 -6.62 -0.43 -1.07
C ALA A 9 -5.70 -1.56 -1.60
N MET A 10 -5.16 -2.38 -0.71
CA MET A 10 -4.34 -3.56 -1.06
C MET A 10 -5.15 -4.76 -1.54
N ALA A 11 -6.48 -4.74 -1.44
CA ALA A 11 -7.28 -5.93 -1.70
C ALA A 11 -7.24 -6.38 -3.17
N PHE A 12 -6.96 -7.67 -3.36
CA PHE A 12 -6.90 -8.36 -4.65
C PHE A 12 -8.14 -9.24 -4.92
N GLY A 13 -8.19 -9.88 -6.10
CA GLY A 13 -9.21 -10.86 -6.45
C GLY A 13 -10.54 -10.21 -6.83
N LYS A 14 -11.68 -10.76 -6.37
CA LYS A 14 -13.03 -10.23 -6.68
C LYS A 14 -13.22 -8.76 -6.26
N ASN A 15 -12.42 -8.29 -5.30
CA ASN A 15 -12.47 -6.95 -4.77
C ASN A 15 -11.51 -5.97 -5.46
N TRP A 16 -10.68 -6.44 -6.41
CA TRP A 16 -9.74 -5.59 -7.17
C TRP A 16 -10.45 -4.56 -8.05
N GLN A 17 -11.62 -4.91 -8.60
CA GLN A 17 -12.40 -4.05 -9.50
C GLN A 17 -13.32 -3.07 -8.77
N VAL A 18 -13.48 -3.21 -7.45
CA VAL A 18 -14.33 -2.32 -6.65
C VAL A 18 -13.46 -1.17 -6.15
N SER A 19 -13.89 0.07 -6.36
CA SER A 19 -13.09 1.23 -5.94
C SER A 19 -12.82 1.18 -4.43
N THR A 20 -11.60 1.51 -4.04
CA THR A 20 -11.22 1.64 -2.61
C THR A 20 -12.12 2.65 -1.92
N GLN A 21 -12.45 3.74 -2.64
CA GLN A 21 -13.35 4.78 -2.19
C GLN A 21 -14.75 4.27 -1.87
N GLU A 22 -15.40 3.49 -2.74
CA GLU A 22 -16.73 2.90 -2.47
C GLU A 22 -16.72 1.98 -1.24
N ARG A 23 -15.68 1.16 -1.11
CA ARG A 23 -15.54 0.23 0.02
C ARG A 23 -15.31 1.00 1.32
N PHE A 24 -14.54 2.07 1.25
CA PHE A 24 -14.26 2.93 2.39
C PHE A 24 -15.50 3.73 2.81
N ALA A 25 -16.26 4.27 1.85
CA ALA A 25 -17.52 4.96 2.08
C ALA A 25 -18.58 4.07 2.76
N LYS A 26 -18.69 2.79 2.35
CA LYS A 26 -19.58 1.82 3.01
C LYS A 26 -19.20 1.58 4.47
N LYS A 27 -17.90 1.62 4.80
CA LYS A 27 -17.40 1.38 6.14
C LYS A 27 -17.46 2.64 7.02
N TYR A 28 -17.34 3.80 6.40
CA TYR A 28 -17.31 5.12 7.05
C TYR A 28 -18.33 6.06 6.38
N PRO A 29 -19.65 5.83 6.58
CA PRO A 29 -20.70 6.54 5.87
C PRO A 29 -20.83 8.03 6.25
N THR A 30 -20.15 8.45 7.31
CA THR A 30 -20.11 9.85 7.76
C THR A 30 -19.10 10.70 6.99
N LEU A 31 -18.23 10.08 6.19
CA LEU A 31 -17.24 10.81 5.40
C LEU A 31 -17.90 11.47 4.19
N SER A 32 -17.54 12.72 3.95
CA SER A 32 -17.90 13.46 2.75
C SER A 32 -17.15 12.92 1.52
N ALA A 33 -17.65 13.27 0.33
CA ALA A 33 -16.99 12.91 -0.92
C ALA A 33 -15.54 13.43 -0.98
N THR A 34 -15.29 14.65 -0.46
CA THR A 34 -13.96 15.26 -0.41
C THR A 34 -13.01 14.47 0.49
N GLU A 35 -13.43 14.09 1.70
CA GLU A 35 -12.60 13.27 2.59
C GLU A 35 -12.31 11.90 1.97
N LEU A 36 -13.31 11.29 1.32
CA LEU A 36 -13.14 10.02 0.62
C LEU A 36 -12.11 10.11 -0.52
N ASP A 37 -12.09 11.21 -1.27
CA ASP A 37 -11.08 11.47 -2.30
C ASP A 37 -9.69 11.65 -1.69
N GLU A 38 -9.57 12.44 -0.62
CA GLU A 38 -8.30 12.66 0.09
C GLU A 38 -7.71 11.35 0.61
N TYR A 39 -8.53 10.50 1.23
CA TYR A 39 -8.10 9.18 1.70
C TYR A 39 -7.70 8.27 0.53
N ASN A 40 -8.45 8.28 -0.58
CA ASN A 40 -8.11 7.49 -1.75
C ASN A 40 -6.75 7.91 -2.32
N GLN A 41 -6.48 9.23 -2.45
CA GLN A 41 -5.19 9.74 -2.90
C GLN A 41 -4.06 9.38 -1.94
N LEU A 42 -4.30 9.45 -0.62
CA LEU A 42 -3.34 9.03 0.38
C LEU A 42 -2.99 7.54 0.24
N PHE A 43 -3.98 6.67 0.08
CA PHE A 43 -3.75 5.23 -0.06
C PHE A 43 -3.02 4.90 -1.37
N LEU A 44 -3.40 5.52 -2.49
CA LEU A 44 -2.70 5.33 -3.77
C LEU A 44 -1.24 5.80 -3.68
N SER A 45 -0.98 6.93 -3.01
CA SER A 45 0.37 7.44 -2.78
C SER A 45 1.20 6.51 -1.88
N ALA A 46 0.57 5.92 -0.85
CA ALA A 46 1.20 4.96 0.04
C ALA A 46 1.54 3.65 -0.70
N LEU A 47 0.64 3.14 -1.54
CA LEU A 47 0.87 1.95 -2.36
C LEU A 47 1.98 2.17 -3.40
N LYS A 48 1.93 3.32 -4.10
CA LYS A 48 2.97 3.68 -5.08
C LYS A 48 4.34 3.76 -4.41
N TYR A 49 4.43 4.40 -3.25
CA TYR A 49 5.70 4.50 -2.54
C TYR A 49 6.21 3.13 -2.07
N ALA A 50 5.32 2.21 -1.67
CA ALA A 50 5.69 0.86 -1.30
C ALA A 50 6.31 0.12 -2.50
N HIS A 51 5.67 0.22 -3.67
CA HIS A 51 6.18 -0.34 -4.91
C HIS A 51 7.56 0.23 -5.28
N ASP A 52 7.68 1.56 -5.31
CA ASP A 52 8.93 2.22 -5.70
C ASP A 52 10.07 1.86 -4.73
N THR A 53 9.79 1.79 -3.43
CA THR A 53 10.76 1.37 -2.41
C THR A 53 11.18 -0.09 -2.61
N ALA A 54 10.22 -0.99 -2.85
CA ALA A 54 10.51 -2.40 -3.12
C ALA A 54 11.35 -2.57 -4.40
N PHE A 55 11.05 -1.80 -5.45
CA PHE A 55 11.81 -1.80 -6.70
C PHE A 55 13.28 -1.38 -6.50
N VAL A 56 13.49 -0.27 -5.78
CA VAL A 56 14.84 0.22 -5.45
C VAL A 56 15.60 -0.82 -4.62
N LEU A 57 14.94 -1.46 -3.65
CA LEU A 57 15.58 -2.48 -2.82
C LEU A 57 15.93 -3.74 -3.62
N ALA A 58 15.06 -4.19 -4.53
CA ALA A 58 15.30 -5.37 -5.35
C ALA A 58 16.44 -5.14 -6.36
N THR A 59 16.47 -3.98 -7.01
CA THR A 59 17.47 -3.64 -8.03
C THR A 59 18.85 -3.37 -7.44
N ASN A 60 18.95 -2.61 -6.34
CA ASN A 60 20.24 -2.21 -5.78
C ASN A 60 20.89 -3.28 -4.91
N PHE A 61 20.11 -4.12 -4.23
CA PHE A 61 20.66 -5.07 -3.25
C PHE A 61 20.65 -6.53 -3.72
N LYS A 62 20.11 -6.84 -4.90
CA LYS A 62 19.96 -8.21 -5.45
C LYS A 62 19.40 -9.24 -4.44
N ALA A 63 18.65 -8.77 -3.46
CA ALA A 63 18.18 -9.58 -2.34
C ALA A 63 16.67 -9.37 -2.17
N HIS A 64 15.91 -10.42 -2.47
CA HIS A 64 14.46 -10.47 -2.41
C HIS A 64 13.87 -10.42 -0.99
N ASN A 65 14.69 -10.13 0.04
CA ASN A 65 14.28 -10.28 1.44
C ASN A 65 14.83 -9.18 2.35
N ASN A 66 14.57 -7.92 1.99
CA ASN A 66 14.99 -6.73 2.74
C ASN A 66 13.81 -6.07 3.45
N ILE A 67 12.92 -6.87 4.06
CA ILE A 67 11.72 -6.34 4.72
C ILE A 67 12.04 -5.34 5.83
N GLU A 68 13.11 -5.56 6.60
CA GLU A 68 13.49 -4.62 7.67
C GLU A 68 13.95 -3.26 7.12
N LYS A 69 14.72 -3.26 6.01
CA LYS A 69 15.10 -2.01 5.34
C LYS A 69 13.89 -1.33 4.69
N PHE A 70 12.97 -2.12 4.15
CA PHE A 70 11.70 -1.59 3.66
C PHE A 70 10.92 -0.91 4.78
N LYS A 71 10.75 -1.54 5.95
CA LYS A 71 10.06 -0.95 7.10
C LYS A 71 10.71 0.35 7.53
N GLU A 72 12.04 0.39 7.65
CA GLU A 72 12.79 1.59 8.03
C GLU A 72 12.48 2.76 7.08
N ILE A 73 12.63 2.56 5.76
CA ILE A 73 12.40 3.59 4.76
C ILE A 73 10.92 3.97 4.70
N TYR A 74 10.03 2.98 4.71
CA TYR A 74 8.60 3.19 4.52
C TYR A 74 7.98 3.92 5.71
N CYS A 75 8.29 3.50 6.93
CA CYS A 75 7.79 4.13 8.16
C CYS A 75 8.35 5.54 8.37
N ALA A 76 9.52 5.87 7.81
CA ALA A 76 10.03 7.24 7.83
C ALA A 76 9.10 8.22 7.11
N LYS A 77 8.36 7.76 6.08
CA LYS A 77 7.38 8.56 5.33
C LYS A 77 5.94 8.36 5.81
N TYR A 78 5.55 7.13 6.14
CA TYR A 78 4.19 6.76 6.52
C TYR A 78 4.16 6.12 7.92
N ASN A 79 4.51 6.90 8.94
CA ASN A 79 4.63 6.45 10.33
C ASN A 79 3.31 5.97 10.97
N TRP A 80 2.18 6.23 10.34
CA TRP A 80 0.86 5.78 10.77
C TRP A 80 0.54 4.34 10.34
N VAL A 81 1.35 3.74 9.46
CA VAL A 81 1.11 2.40 8.94
C VAL A 81 1.51 1.36 10.00
N SER A 82 0.60 0.41 10.25
CA SER A 82 0.79 -0.64 11.24
C SER A 82 1.70 -1.75 10.74
N GLU A 83 2.35 -2.44 11.66
CA GLU A 83 3.19 -3.62 11.39
C GLU A 83 2.43 -4.69 10.58
N GLU A 84 1.13 -4.86 10.85
CA GLU A 84 0.24 -5.78 10.14
C GLU A 84 0.12 -5.47 8.64
N ASN A 85 0.25 -4.19 8.27
CA ASN A 85 0.15 -3.73 6.88
C ASN A 85 1.51 -3.71 6.16
N LEU A 86 2.61 -3.55 6.88
CA LEU A 86 3.96 -3.45 6.29
C LEU A 86 4.35 -4.70 5.51
N LYS A 87 4.07 -5.90 6.06
CA LYS A 87 4.42 -7.15 5.39
C LYS A 87 3.59 -7.40 4.11
N PRO A 88 2.25 -7.24 4.11
CA PRO A 88 1.46 -7.26 2.88
C PRO A 88 1.90 -6.23 1.83
N LEU A 89 2.17 -4.98 2.24
CA LEU A 89 2.65 -3.92 1.34
C LEU A 89 3.95 -4.32 0.65
N TYR A 90 4.92 -4.81 1.42
CA TYR A 90 6.20 -5.22 0.88
C TYR A 90 6.06 -6.38 -0.12
N LYS A 91 5.27 -7.41 0.24
CA LYS A 91 5.00 -8.55 -0.64
C LYS A 91 4.30 -8.14 -1.94
N GLN A 92 3.31 -7.26 -1.84
CA GLN A 92 2.62 -6.74 -3.01
C GLN A 92 3.57 -5.94 -3.91
N GLY A 93 4.43 -5.10 -3.32
CA GLY A 93 5.47 -4.38 -4.06
C GLY A 93 6.39 -5.33 -4.81
N LEU A 94 6.94 -6.35 -4.12
CA LEU A 94 7.81 -7.36 -4.75
C LEU A 94 7.13 -8.11 -5.89
N TYR A 95 5.86 -8.51 -5.73
CA TYR A 95 5.09 -9.18 -6.78
C TYR A 95 5.05 -8.37 -8.09
N TYR A 96 4.86 -7.05 -8.00
CA TYR A 96 4.85 -6.18 -9.18
C TYR A 96 6.24 -5.95 -9.74
N VAL A 97 7.27 -5.84 -8.89
CA VAL A 97 8.67 -5.72 -9.30
C VAL A 97 9.11 -6.96 -10.10
N GLU A 98 8.80 -8.15 -9.63
CA GLU A 98 9.11 -9.41 -10.33
C GLU A 98 8.48 -9.45 -11.72
N ARG A 99 7.23 -8.97 -11.86
CA ARG A 99 6.54 -8.87 -13.16
C ARG A 99 7.08 -7.77 -14.07
N GLN A 100 7.83 -6.81 -13.55
CA GLN A 100 8.47 -5.75 -14.33
C GLN A 100 9.89 -6.11 -14.77
N LEU A 101 10.59 -6.94 -13.98
CA LEU A 101 11.97 -7.33 -14.23
C LEU A 101 12.12 -8.67 -14.97
N GLY A 102 11.09 -9.53 -14.94
CA GLY A 102 11.02 -10.79 -15.69
C GLY A 102 10.35 -10.63 -17.05
#